data_AF-A0A9D4D3H0-F1
#
_entry.id   AF-A0A9D4D3H0-F1
#
_cell.length_a   1.000
_cell.length_b   1.000
_cell.length_c   1.000
_cell.angle_alpha   90.00
_cell.angle_beta   90.00
_cell.angle_gamma   90.00
#
_symmetry.space_group_name_H-M   'P 1'
#
loop_
_entity.id
_entity.type
_entity.pdbx_description
1 polymer ?
#
loop_
_entity_poly.entity_id
_entity_poly.type
_entity_poly.pdbx_seq_one_letter_code
_entity_poly.pdbx_strand_id
1 'polypeptide(L)'
;MKLPDATTYSDVNSDSKFPKTDLGKVQLYLAQLDKNLDEHVQRLYNEQFLRYIRMSRRETCVFIKSNCYAEMKKGVSYTVDIELGLDGSITEAQCECAAGMGPQAHCKHVNTVIYGAVMFCKNMTVKTEESCTQKLQSFHKCKKIIGSPIKANALDMPGALELPS
;
A
#
# COMPACT_ATOMS: atom_id res chain seq x y z
N MET A 1 -3.92 3.26 -23.48
CA MET A 1 -3.53 1.95 -22.94
C MET A 1 -4.54 0.83 -23.24
N LYS A 2 -4.09 -0.26 -23.87
CA LYS A 2 -4.87 -1.49 -24.08
C LYS A 2 -4.56 -2.52 -22.99
N LEU A 3 -5.32 -2.46 -21.89
CA LEU A 3 -5.11 -3.27 -20.69
C LEU A 3 -5.27 -4.78 -20.94
N PRO A 4 -4.51 -5.63 -20.24
CA PRO A 4 -4.78 -7.07 -20.10
C PRO A 4 -6.13 -7.36 -19.45
N ASP A 5 -6.58 -8.59 -19.62
CA ASP A 5 -7.75 -9.10 -18.90
C ASP A 5 -7.51 -9.05 -17.38
N ALA A 6 -8.54 -8.74 -16.60
CA ALA A 6 -8.41 -8.57 -15.17
C ALA A 6 -7.94 -9.85 -14.45
N THR A 7 -8.19 -11.03 -15.02
CA THR A 7 -7.83 -12.32 -14.44
C THR A 7 -6.35 -12.66 -14.57
N THR A 8 -5.60 -11.98 -15.45
CA THR A 8 -4.16 -12.26 -15.65
C THR A 8 -3.26 -11.54 -14.64
N TYR A 9 -3.83 -10.73 -13.77
CA TYR A 9 -3.10 -9.98 -12.76
C TYR A 9 -2.89 -10.80 -11.48
N SER A 10 -1.65 -10.81 -11.00
CA SER A 10 -1.28 -11.39 -9.71
C SER A 10 -0.62 -10.34 -8.81
N ASP A 11 -0.78 -10.48 -7.49
CA ASP A 11 -0.11 -9.61 -6.52
C ASP A 11 1.42 -9.73 -6.62
N VAL A 12 2.11 -8.61 -6.53
CA VAL A 12 3.57 -8.57 -6.54
C VAL A 12 4.11 -8.99 -5.17
N ASN A 13 5.00 -9.98 -5.17
CA ASN A 13 5.66 -10.54 -4.00
C ASN A 13 7.15 -10.80 -4.29
N SER A 14 7.93 -11.26 -3.32
CA SER A 14 9.38 -11.49 -3.47
C SER A 14 9.78 -12.39 -4.64
N ASP A 15 8.90 -13.30 -5.08
CA ASP A 15 9.16 -14.25 -6.15
C ASP A 15 8.75 -13.73 -7.54
N SER A 16 8.15 -12.54 -7.57
CA SER A 16 7.65 -11.91 -8.78
C SER A 16 8.78 -11.45 -9.69
N LYS A 17 8.77 -11.90 -10.95
CA LYS A 17 9.73 -11.48 -12.00
C LYS A 17 9.44 -10.08 -12.53
N PHE A 18 9.64 -9.09 -11.66
CA PHE A 18 9.39 -7.69 -11.91
C PHE A 18 10.51 -7.05 -12.77
N PRO A 19 10.19 -6.26 -13.82
CA PRO A 19 11.21 -5.54 -14.59
C PRO A 19 12.04 -4.62 -13.71
N LYS A 20 13.37 -4.58 -13.90
CA LYS A 20 14.24 -3.74 -13.07
C LYS A 20 14.06 -2.25 -13.38
N THR A 21 13.16 -1.60 -12.63
CA THR A 21 12.94 -0.16 -12.67
C THR A 21 13.74 0.53 -11.56
N ASP A 22 14.34 1.66 -11.89
CA ASP A 22 15.15 2.48 -10.99
C ASP A 22 14.73 3.95 -11.06
N LEU A 23 15.27 4.78 -10.16
CA LEU A 23 14.92 6.22 -10.11
C LEU A 23 15.32 6.97 -11.38
N GLY A 24 16.36 6.54 -12.10
CA GLY A 24 16.79 7.17 -13.35
C GLY A 24 15.73 7.00 -14.44
N LYS A 25 15.16 5.80 -14.57
CA LYS A 25 14.06 5.55 -15.51
C LYS A 25 12.80 6.35 -15.17
N VAL A 26 12.51 6.51 -13.87
CA VAL A 26 11.38 7.36 -13.43
C VAL A 26 11.62 8.82 -13.78
N GLN A 27 12.83 9.33 -13.53
CA GLN A 27 13.20 10.70 -13.90
C GLN A 27 13.09 10.92 -15.41
N LEU A 28 13.52 9.97 -16.23
CA LEU A 28 13.38 10.05 -17.69
C LEU A 28 11.91 10.15 -18.13
N TYR A 29 11.01 9.37 -17.52
CA TYR A 29 9.58 9.46 -17.79
C TYR A 29 9.00 10.82 -17.38
N LEU A 30 9.32 11.30 -16.18
CA LEU A 30 8.80 12.57 -15.66
C LEU A 30 9.39 13.80 -16.37
N ALA A 31 10.63 13.72 -16.84
CA ALA A 31 11.29 14.79 -17.58
C ALA A 31 10.58 15.09 -18.92
N GLN A 32 9.96 14.09 -19.55
CA GLN A 32 9.13 14.30 -20.76
C GLN A 32 7.89 15.18 -20.49
N LEU A 33 7.54 15.38 -19.22
CA LEU A 33 6.35 16.08 -18.76
C LEU A 33 6.70 17.32 -17.93
N ASP A 34 7.97 17.74 -17.93
CA ASP A 34 8.52 18.82 -17.10
C ASP A 34 8.22 18.63 -15.60
N LYS A 35 8.27 17.37 -15.12
CA LYS A 35 8.04 17.00 -13.72
C LYS A 35 9.24 16.28 -13.12
N ASN A 36 9.24 16.25 -11.78
CA ASN A 36 10.20 15.50 -10.98
C ASN A 36 9.47 14.77 -9.85
N LEU A 37 10.11 13.73 -9.31
CA LEU A 37 9.67 13.13 -8.05
C LEU A 37 9.86 14.15 -6.93
N ASP A 38 8.79 14.46 -6.21
CA ASP A 38 8.80 15.35 -5.07
C ASP A 38 8.84 14.55 -3.74
N GLU A 39 9.08 15.27 -2.65
CA GLU A 39 9.03 14.70 -1.30
C GLU A 39 7.61 14.23 -0.93
N HIS A 40 6.59 14.83 -1.54
CA HIS A 40 5.18 14.49 -1.32
C HIS A 40 4.86 13.06 -1.72
N VAL A 41 5.38 12.58 -2.86
CA VAL A 41 5.26 11.20 -3.31
C VAL A 41 5.89 10.22 -2.32
N GLN A 42 7.05 10.57 -1.75
CA GLN A 42 7.71 9.73 -0.74
C GLN A 42 6.88 9.65 0.53
N ARG A 43 6.28 10.76 0.94
CA ARG A 43 5.36 10.81 2.09
C ARG A 43 4.14 9.92 1.87
N LEU A 44 3.46 10.03 0.72
CA LEU A 44 2.30 9.18 0.41
C LEU A 44 2.66 7.69 0.43
N TYR A 45 3.82 7.32 -0.11
CA TYR A 45 4.31 5.94 -0.05
C TYR A 45 4.58 5.48 1.40
N ASN A 46 5.26 6.30 2.19
CA ASN A 46 5.60 5.97 3.57
C ASN A 46 4.37 5.89 4.49
N GLU A 47 3.35 6.69 4.22
CA GLU A 47 2.07 6.68 4.92
C GLU A 47 1.09 5.59 4.41
N GLN A 48 1.57 4.66 3.57
CA GLN A 48 0.81 3.49 3.11
C GLN A 48 -0.49 3.85 2.36
N PHE A 49 -0.47 4.93 1.56
CA PHE A 49 -1.59 5.29 0.68
C PHE A 49 -1.82 4.26 -0.44
N LEU A 50 -0.81 3.44 -0.71
CA LEU A 50 -0.83 2.39 -1.70
C LEU A 50 -1.51 1.14 -1.12
N ARG A 51 -2.54 0.60 -1.78
CA ARG A 51 -3.26 -0.57 -1.26
C ARG A 51 -2.66 -1.89 -1.72
N TYR A 52 -2.31 -1.96 -2.99
CA TYR A 52 -1.67 -3.12 -3.60
C TYR A 52 -0.92 -2.73 -4.86
N ILE A 53 0.02 -3.58 -5.28
CA ILE A 53 0.58 -3.58 -6.62
C ILE A 53 0.36 -4.96 -7.20
N ARG A 54 -0.34 -5.01 -8.34
CA ARG A 54 -0.57 -6.20 -9.13
C ARG A 54 0.15 -6.07 -10.46
N MET A 55 0.56 -7.20 -11.01
CA MET A 55 1.32 -7.28 -12.23
C MET A 55 0.69 -8.30 -13.18
N SER A 56 0.69 -7.99 -14.47
CA SER A 56 0.40 -8.91 -15.55
C SER A 56 1.49 -8.77 -16.62
N ARG A 57 2.13 -9.87 -16.99
CA ARG A 57 3.21 -9.88 -17.98
C ARG A 57 2.67 -10.24 -19.37
N ARG A 58 3.10 -9.50 -20.39
CA ARG A 58 2.97 -9.85 -21.82
C ARG A 58 4.35 -10.16 -22.40
N GLU A 59 4.38 -10.53 -23.69
CA GLU A 59 5.61 -10.86 -24.41
C GLU A 59 6.60 -9.69 -24.44
N THR A 60 6.10 -8.46 -24.66
CA THR A 60 6.92 -7.26 -24.90
C THR A 60 6.87 -6.22 -23.79
N CYS A 61 5.95 -6.34 -22.85
CA CYS A 61 5.75 -5.37 -21.77
C CYS A 61 5.13 -6.01 -20.52
N VAL A 62 5.16 -5.27 -19.42
CA VAL A 62 4.55 -5.65 -18.15
C VAL A 62 3.56 -4.56 -17.75
N PHE A 63 2.35 -4.96 -17.41
CA PHE A 63 1.33 -4.06 -16.89
C PHE A 63 1.30 -4.14 -15.37
N ILE A 64 1.27 -2.98 -14.76
CA ILE A 64 1.06 -2.81 -13.33
C ILE A 64 -0.33 -2.23 -13.15
N LYS A 65 -1.10 -2.85 -12.25
CA LYS A 65 -2.37 -2.32 -11.77
C LYS A 65 -2.29 -2.12 -10.28
N SER A 66 -2.68 -0.94 -9.83
CA SER A 66 -2.57 -0.55 -8.43
C SER A 66 -3.77 0.29 -8.03
N ASN A 67 -3.97 0.44 -6.72
CA ASN A 67 -4.99 1.29 -6.16
C ASN A 67 -4.38 2.16 -5.05
N CYS A 68 -4.64 3.46 -5.13
CA CYS A 68 -4.05 4.47 -4.25
C CYS A 68 -5.15 5.32 -3.63
N TYR A 69 -5.10 5.55 -2.32
CA TYR A 69 -6.06 6.41 -1.64
C TYR A 69 -5.93 7.88 -2.05
N ALA A 70 -7.05 8.58 -2.01
CA ALA A 70 -7.11 10.03 -2.08
C ALA A 70 -6.62 10.63 -0.76
N GLU A 71 -5.69 11.58 -0.83
CA GLU A 71 -5.11 12.24 0.35
C GLU A 71 -6.14 12.88 1.28
N MET A 72 -7.15 13.54 0.72
CA MET A 72 -8.08 14.37 1.49
C MET A 72 -9.36 13.67 1.90
N LYS A 73 -9.68 12.50 1.34
CA LYS A 73 -10.99 11.85 1.51
C LYS A 73 -10.83 10.37 1.83
N LYS A 74 -10.90 10.07 3.13
CA LYS A 74 -10.87 8.70 3.66
C LYS A 74 -11.97 7.88 2.99
N GLY A 75 -11.59 6.79 2.34
CA GLY A 75 -12.50 5.89 1.61
C GLY A 75 -12.62 6.14 0.10
N VAL A 76 -12.04 7.22 -0.43
CA VAL A 76 -11.89 7.37 -1.89
C VAL A 76 -10.52 6.86 -2.30
N SER A 77 -10.50 6.04 -3.35
CA SER A 77 -9.28 5.50 -3.91
C SER A 77 -9.37 5.49 -5.43
N TYR A 78 -8.23 5.67 -6.08
CA TYR A 78 -8.12 5.70 -7.54
C TYR A 78 -7.32 4.50 -8.02
N THR A 79 -7.82 3.85 -9.06
CA THR A 79 -7.07 2.85 -9.80
C THR A 79 -6.01 3.56 -10.65
N VAL A 80 -4.83 2.95 -10.70
CA VAL A 80 -3.68 3.40 -11.46
C VAL A 80 -3.21 2.21 -12.30
N ASP A 81 -3.09 2.43 -13.60
CA ASP A 81 -2.52 1.45 -14.52
C ASP A 81 -1.24 2.02 -15.13
N ILE A 82 -0.18 1.23 -15.16
CA ILE A 82 1.13 1.60 -15.70
C ILE A 82 1.61 0.49 -16.62
N GLU A 83 2.14 0.86 -17.77
CA GLU A 83 2.83 -0.04 -18.68
C GLU A 83 4.34 0.17 -18.55
N LEU A 84 5.05 -0.93 -18.32
CA LEU A 84 6.50 -0.99 -18.28
C LEU A 84 7.05 -1.77 -19.47
N GLY A 85 8.10 -1.23 -20.09
CA GLY A 85 8.97 -2.00 -20.97
C GLY A 85 9.69 -3.11 -20.21
N LEU A 86 10.17 -4.13 -20.94
CA LEU A 86 10.97 -5.22 -20.34
C LEU A 86 12.27 -4.74 -19.69
N ASP A 87 12.78 -3.59 -20.15
CA ASP A 87 13.93 -2.88 -19.59
C ASP A 87 13.59 -2.13 -18.29
N GLY A 88 12.31 -2.06 -17.91
CA GLY A 88 11.81 -1.32 -16.75
C GLY A 88 11.54 0.15 -17.02
N SER A 89 11.57 0.60 -18.28
CA SER A 89 11.14 1.96 -18.67
C SER A 89 9.61 2.08 -18.55
N ILE A 90 9.12 3.27 -18.21
CA ILE A 90 7.68 3.55 -18.15
C ILE A 90 7.26 4.06 -19.53
N THR A 91 6.33 3.36 -20.19
CA THR A 91 5.89 3.69 -21.55
C THR A 91 4.56 4.44 -21.55
N GLU A 92 3.60 3.99 -20.75
CA GLU A 92 2.30 4.65 -20.56
C GLU A 92 1.89 4.57 -19.08
N ALA A 93 1.17 5.56 -18.59
CA ALA A 93 0.50 5.50 -17.29
C ALA A 93 -0.82 6.25 -17.33
N GLN A 94 -1.82 5.73 -16.60
CA GLN A 94 -3.13 6.38 -16.43
C GLN A 94 -3.62 6.22 -15.00
N CYS A 95 -4.49 7.13 -14.56
CA CYS A 95 -5.16 7.06 -13.27
C CYS A 95 -6.60 7.60 -13.38
N GLU A 96 -7.51 7.01 -12.61
CA GLU A 96 -8.93 7.41 -12.57
C GLU A 96 -9.17 8.81 -11.98
N CYS A 97 -8.18 9.43 -11.34
CA CYS A 97 -8.33 10.80 -10.84
C CYS A 97 -8.37 11.81 -11.99
N ALA A 98 -9.01 12.97 -11.78
CA ALA A 98 -9.18 14.01 -12.81
C ALA A 98 -7.85 14.47 -13.44
N ALA A 99 -6.77 14.55 -12.65
CA ALA A 99 -5.44 14.95 -13.11
C ALA A 99 -4.64 13.83 -13.79
N GLY A 100 -5.14 12.60 -13.79
CA GLY A 100 -4.46 11.41 -14.28
C GLY A 100 -5.14 10.74 -15.46
N MET A 101 -6.15 11.36 -16.06
CA MET A 101 -6.83 10.80 -17.23
C MET A 101 -5.92 10.90 -18.46
N GLY A 102 -5.67 9.76 -19.12
CA GLY A 102 -4.86 9.67 -20.33
C GLY A 102 -3.56 8.89 -20.15
N PRO A 103 -2.86 8.54 -21.24
CA PRO A 103 -1.72 7.61 -21.24
C PRO A 103 -0.39 8.21 -20.78
N GLN A 104 -0.33 9.53 -20.55
CA GLN A 104 0.85 10.25 -20.04
C GLN A 104 0.58 10.85 -18.66
N ALA A 105 -0.20 10.15 -17.85
CA ALA A 105 -0.56 10.62 -16.52
C ALA A 105 0.68 10.70 -15.63
N HIS A 106 0.74 11.77 -14.85
CA HIS A 106 1.85 12.06 -13.92
C HIS A 106 1.33 12.65 -12.61
N CYS A 107 0.08 12.33 -12.27
CA CYS A 107 -0.51 12.76 -11.01
C CYS A 107 0.22 12.10 -9.82
N LYS A 108 0.01 12.65 -8.62
CA LYS A 108 0.63 12.14 -7.40
C LYS A 108 0.39 10.64 -7.16
N HIS A 109 -0.78 10.12 -7.56
CA HIS A 109 -1.09 8.69 -7.43
C HIS A 109 -0.21 7.84 -8.35
N VAL A 110 -0.08 8.22 -9.63
CA VAL A 110 0.83 7.54 -10.59
C VAL A 110 2.25 7.54 -10.06
N ASN A 111 2.75 8.70 -9.63
CA ASN A 111 4.12 8.83 -9.13
C ASN A 111 4.33 7.99 -7.85
N THR A 112 3.31 7.87 -7.00
CA THR A 112 3.36 7.01 -5.80
C THR A 112 3.46 5.53 -6.15
N VAL A 113 2.71 5.07 -7.16
CA VAL A 113 2.79 3.67 -7.62
C VAL A 113 4.14 3.38 -8.27
N ILE A 114 4.62 4.29 -9.13
CA ILE A 114 5.94 4.17 -9.77
C ILE A 114 7.06 4.15 -8.70
N TYR A 115 6.98 5.02 -7.70
CA TYR A 115 7.93 5.03 -6.60
C TYR A 115 7.87 3.73 -5.78
N GLY A 116 6.66 3.20 -5.54
CA GLY A 116 6.46 1.90 -4.91
C GLY A 116 7.09 0.75 -5.71
N ALA A 117 7.00 0.78 -7.04
CA ALA A 117 7.64 -0.18 -7.94
C ALA A 117 9.18 -0.11 -7.86
N VAL A 118 9.76 1.09 -7.80
CA VAL A 118 11.20 1.27 -7.58
C VAL A 118 11.62 0.72 -6.21
N MET A 119 10.83 0.99 -5.18
CA MET A 119 11.12 0.48 -3.82
C MET A 119 10.98 -1.03 -3.75
N PHE A 120 10.04 -1.62 -4.49
CA PHE A 120 9.98 -3.07 -4.65
C PHE A 120 11.25 -3.62 -5.28
N CYS A 121 11.74 -3.03 -6.37
CA CYS A 121 12.98 -3.47 -7.01
C CYS A 121 14.21 -3.38 -6.08
N LYS A 122 14.23 -2.41 -5.17
CA LYS A 122 15.33 -2.21 -4.22
C LYS A 122 15.25 -3.13 -2.99
N ASN A 123 14.06 -3.30 -2.44
CA ASN A 123 13.86 -3.90 -1.11
C ASN A 123 13.14 -5.25 -1.17
N MET A 124 12.74 -5.71 -2.35
CA MET A 124 11.89 -6.89 -2.59
C MET A 124 10.56 -6.86 -1.81
N THR A 125 10.14 -5.68 -1.36
CA THR A 125 8.97 -5.45 -0.52
C THR A 125 8.32 -4.10 -0.88
N VAL A 126 7.00 -4.02 -0.73
CA VAL A 126 6.21 -2.79 -0.95
C VAL A 126 5.52 -2.41 0.35
N LYS A 127 5.54 -1.11 0.69
CA LYS A 127 4.70 -0.57 1.75
C LYS A 127 3.28 -0.39 1.23
N THR A 128 2.41 -1.32 1.56
CA THR A 128 0.98 -1.24 1.27
C THR A 128 0.15 -0.99 2.54
N GLU A 129 -1.14 -0.71 2.37
CA GLU A 129 -2.09 -0.62 3.47
C GLU A 129 -1.99 -1.85 4.39
N GLU A 130 -2.07 -1.63 5.70
CA GLU A 130 -2.07 -2.72 6.67
C GLU A 130 -3.46 -3.32 6.78
N SER A 131 -3.56 -4.63 6.57
CA SER A 131 -4.73 -5.42 6.90
C SER A 131 -4.95 -5.47 8.42
N CYS A 132 -6.20 -5.73 8.83
CA CYS A 132 -6.60 -5.79 10.23
C CYS A 132 -5.90 -6.90 11.04
N THR A 133 -5.25 -7.85 10.36
CA THR A 133 -4.47 -8.94 10.95
C THR A 133 -2.97 -8.63 11.05
N GLN A 134 -2.46 -7.62 10.33
CA GLN A 134 -1.08 -7.16 10.44
C GLN A 134 -0.85 -6.31 11.69
N LYS A 135 -1.89 -5.61 12.15
CA LYS A 135 -1.90 -5.00 13.49
C LYS A 135 -2.32 -6.07 14.48
N LEU A 136 -1.48 -6.34 15.49
CA LEU A 136 -1.84 -7.21 16.59
C LEU A 136 -3.14 -6.70 17.22
N GLN A 137 -4.24 -7.44 17.01
CA GLN A 137 -5.52 -7.12 17.61
C GLN A 137 -5.34 -7.19 19.12
N SER A 138 -5.38 -6.04 19.80
CA SER A 138 -5.36 -6.01 21.26
C SER A 138 -6.76 -6.36 21.77
N PHE A 139 -7.19 -7.60 21.60
CA PHE A 139 -8.34 -8.10 22.33
C PHE A 139 -8.00 -8.03 23.83
N HIS A 140 -8.80 -7.27 24.58
CA HIS A 140 -8.83 -7.28 26.04
C HIS A 140 -7.46 -7.13 26.69
N LYS A 141 -6.73 -6.04 26.41
CA LYS A 141 -5.78 -5.55 27.42
C LYS A 141 -6.62 -5.21 28.66
N CYS A 142 -6.57 -6.05 29.69
CA CYS A 142 -7.13 -5.73 30.99
C CYS A 142 -6.65 -4.32 31.35
N LYS A 143 -7.60 -3.43 31.67
CA LYS A 143 -7.24 -2.11 32.22
C LYS A 143 -6.26 -2.37 33.37
N LYS A 144 -5.15 -1.64 33.40
CA LYS A 144 -4.17 -1.78 34.47
C LYS A 144 -4.90 -1.55 35.79
N ILE A 145 -5.11 -2.60 36.58
CA ILE A 145 -5.73 -2.48 37.89
C ILE A 145 -4.70 -1.80 38.77
N ILE A 146 -4.90 -0.51 39.05
CA ILE A 146 -4.09 0.25 40.00
C ILE A 146 -4.71 -0.03 41.37
N GLY A 147 -4.37 -1.17 41.94
CA GLY A 147 -4.82 -1.58 43.26
C GLY A 147 -3.80 -2.54 43.86
N SER A 148 -3.49 -2.35 45.13
CA SER A 148 -2.69 -3.32 45.88
C SER A 148 -3.45 -4.65 45.95
N PRO A 149 -2.77 -5.81 45.90
CA PRO A 149 -3.43 -7.10 46.07
C PRO A 149 -4.24 -7.11 47.37
N ILE A 150 -5.55 -7.33 47.27
CA ILE A 150 -6.44 -7.49 48.42
C ILE A 150 -6.60 -8.98 48.65
N LYS A 151 -6.49 -9.44 49.90
CA LYS A 151 -6.76 -10.84 50.24
C LYS A 151 -8.23 -11.15 50.00
N ALA A 152 -8.55 -12.36 49.54
CA ALA A 152 -9.91 -12.76 49.15
C ALA A 152 -10.96 -12.56 50.26
N ASN A 153 -10.55 -12.69 51.53
CA ASN A 153 -11.40 -12.49 52.71
C ASN A 153 -11.67 -11.01 53.06
N ALA A 154 -11.02 -10.06 52.39
CA ALA A 154 -11.24 -8.62 52.53
C ALA A 154 -12.00 -8.04 51.33
N LEU A 155 -12.49 -8.88 50.41
CA LEU A 155 -13.42 -8.49 49.36
C LEU A 155 -14.83 -8.53 49.92
N ASP A 156 -15.48 -7.37 50.00
CA ASP A 156 -16.89 -7.26 50.39
C ASP A 156 -17.77 -7.73 49.22
N MET A 157 -17.88 -9.06 49.06
CA MET A 157 -18.73 -9.69 48.07
C MET A 157 -19.99 -10.25 48.75
N PRO A 158 -21.20 -9.79 48.37
CA PRO A 158 -22.43 -10.34 48.92
C PRO A 158 -22.55 -11.83 48.54
N GLY A 159 -22.57 -12.70 49.55
CA GLY A 159 -22.73 -14.16 49.41
C GLY A 159 -21.55 -15.04 49.87
N ALA A 160 -20.46 -14.47 50.37
CA ALA A 160 -19.26 -15.26 50.77
C ALA A 160 -19.27 -15.81 52.21
N LEU A 161 -20.37 -15.65 52.96
CA LEU A 161 -20.48 -16.07 54.36
C LEU A 161 -21.59 -17.11 54.56
N GLU A 162 -21.49 -18.27 53.91
CA GLU A 162 -22.14 -19.48 54.41
C GLU A 162 -21.23 -20.70 54.16
N LEU A 163 -20.40 -21.02 55.16
CA LEU A 163 -19.85 -22.36 55.32
C LEU A 163 -20.24 -22.83 56.74
N PRO A 164 -21.10 -23.86 56.87
CA PRO A 164 -21.49 -24.40 58.17
C PRO A 164 -20.34 -25.20 58.79
N SER A 165 -20.41 -25.30 60.12
CA SER A 165 -19.43 -25.87 61.06
C SER A 165 -19.20 -27.36 60.87
#